data_AF-A0A401ZJL1-F1
#
_entry.id   AF-A0A401ZJL1-F1
#
_cell.length_a   1.000
_cell.length_b   1.000
_cell.length_c   1.000
_cell.angle_alpha   90.00
_cell.angle_beta   90.00
_cell.angle_gamma   90.00
#
_symmetry.space_group_name_H-M   'P 1'
#
loop_
_entity.id
_entity.type
_entity.pdbx_description
1 polymer ?
#
loop_
_entity_poly.entity_id
_entity_poly.type
_entity_poly.pdbx_seq_one_letter_code
_entity_poly.pdbx_strand_id
1 'polypeptide(L)'
;MKVRVSIPVDLRLTEPGEFRIDQQVSSDQQDVGWKNVVQASGVTGGEYLVDLEPGIYQKSISAMGAQPGFASAFQITPDNRYIDEASQVFNIDEDGTLVQLEPQP
;
A
#
# COMPACT_ATOMS: atom_id res chain seq x y z
N MET A 1 1.87 -11.34 -6.33
CA MET A 1 0.60 -11.10 -7.06
C MET A 1 0.54 -9.65 -7.44
N LYS A 2 -0.13 -9.31 -8.54
CA LYS A 2 -0.33 -7.91 -8.92
C LYS A 2 -1.52 -7.32 -8.19
N VAL A 3 -1.35 -6.15 -7.60
CA VAL A 3 -2.43 -5.40 -6.92
C VAL A 3 -2.31 -3.92 -7.25
N ARG A 4 -3.44 -3.28 -7.55
CA ARG A 4 -3.52 -1.84 -7.73
C ARG A 4 -3.65 -1.18 -6.38
N VAL A 5 -2.68 -0.32 -6.07
CA VAL A 5 -2.69 0.47 -4.85
C VAL A 5 -2.95 1.92 -5.21
N SER A 6 -3.99 2.49 -4.61
CA SER A 6 -4.29 3.90 -4.72
C SER A 6 -3.36 4.71 -3.83
N ILE A 7 -2.83 5.79 -4.38
CA ILE A 7 -2.03 6.79 -3.68
C ILE A 7 -2.82 8.10 -3.71
N PRO A 8 -3.22 8.64 -2.54
CA PRO A 8 -3.89 9.91 -2.50
C PRO A 8 -2.96 11.00 -3.06
N VAL A 9 -3.53 11.94 -3.79
CA VAL A 9 -2.83 13.16 -4.20
C VAL A 9 -2.56 13.98 -2.93
N ASP A 10 -1.29 14.16 -2.58
CA ASP A 10 -0.93 15.06 -1.47
C ASP A 10 -0.71 16.47 -2.00
N LEU A 11 -1.73 17.32 -1.82
CA LEU A 11 -1.72 18.72 -2.26
C LEU A 11 -0.69 19.59 -1.52
N ARG A 12 -0.09 19.09 -0.44
CA ARG A 12 0.99 19.79 0.26
C ARG A 12 2.33 19.64 -0.45
N LEU A 13 2.45 18.66 -1.35
CA LEU A 13 3.63 18.48 -2.17
C LEU A 13 3.55 19.44 -3.36
N THR A 14 4.42 20.44 -3.38
CA THR A 14 4.54 21.41 -4.48
C THR A 14 5.29 20.87 -5.69
N GLU A 15 5.92 19.70 -5.54
CA GLU A 15 6.66 18.97 -6.56
C GLU A 15 6.32 17.47 -6.47
N PRO A 16 6.50 16.69 -7.55
CA PRO A 16 6.32 15.24 -7.50
C PRO A 16 7.14 14.59 -6.37
N GLY A 17 6.49 13.71 -5.61
CA GLY A 17 7.04 13.08 -4.41
C GLY A 17 7.68 11.72 -4.66
N GLU A 18 8.04 11.06 -3.56
CA GLU A 18 8.41 9.66 -3.49
C GLU A 18 7.27 8.86 -2.85
N PHE A 19 6.84 7.81 -3.53
CA PHE A 19 5.93 6.81 -3.02
C PHE A 19 6.68 5.57 -2.54
N ARG A 20 6.25 5.03 -1.41
CA ARG A 20 6.84 3.82 -0.82
C ARG A 20 5.76 2.87 -0.35
N ILE A 21 6.01 1.57 -0.49
CA ILE A 21 5.32 0.51 0.25
C ILE A 21 6.37 -0.24 1.06
N ASP A 22 6.14 -0.32 2.37
CA ASP A 22 6.95 -1.13 3.26
C ASP A 22 6.15 -2.32 3.77
N GLN A 23 6.78 -3.50 3.79
CA GLN A 23 6.23 -4.72 4.33
C GLN A 23 6.65 -4.88 5.79
N GLN A 24 5.71 -5.30 6.63
CA GLN A 24 5.98 -5.68 8.00
C GLN A 24 6.87 -6.92 8.01
N VAL A 25 8.05 -6.80 8.61
CA VAL A 25 8.94 -7.92 8.92
C VAL A 25 8.91 -8.09 10.43
N SER A 26 8.17 -9.10 10.89
CA SER A 26 8.18 -9.49 12.29
C SER A 26 9.55 -10.08 12.62
N SER A 27 10.26 -9.41 13.52
CA SER A 27 11.34 -10.04 14.29
C SER A 27 10.70 -10.66 15.53
N ASP A 28 11.11 -11.87 15.90
CA ASP A 28 10.52 -12.69 16.98
C ASP A 28 10.57 -12.08 18.40
N GLN A 29 10.89 -10.79 18.55
CA GLN A 29 10.94 -10.08 19.83
C GLN A 29 10.51 -8.61 19.66
N GLN A 30 9.27 -8.31 20.08
CA GLN A 30 8.70 -7.02 20.52
C GLN A 30 8.79 -5.78 19.60
N ASP A 31 9.63 -5.74 18.57
CA ASP A 31 9.75 -4.63 17.63
C ASP A 31 9.24 -5.04 16.24
N VAL A 32 8.24 -4.29 15.77
CA VAL A 32 7.76 -4.40 14.39
C VAL A 32 8.78 -3.75 13.47
N GLY A 33 9.49 -4.57 12.69
CA GLY A 33 10.34 -4.09 11.61
C GLY A 33 9.52 -3.77 10.36
N TRP A 34 9.99 -2.81 9.56
CA TRP A 34 9.45 -2.50 8.25
C TRP A 34 10.56 -2.54 7.20
N LYS A 35 10.31 -3.24 6.09
CA LYS A 35 11.24 -3.34 4.97
C LYS A 35 10.59 -2.74 3.74
N ASN A 36 11.28 -1.81 3.09
CA ASN A 36 10.81 -1.28 1.81
C ASN A 36 10.79 -2.37 0.73
N VAL A 37 9.64 -2.51 0.07
CA VAL A 37 9.43 -3.48 -1.04
C VAL A 37 9.05 -2.80 -2.34
N VAL A 38 8.50 -1.58 -2.28
CA VAL A 38 8.22 -0.75 -3.45
C VAL A 38 8.70 0.68 -3.17
N GLN A 39 9.37 1.28 -4.16
CA GLN A 39 9.73 2.70 -4.16
C GLN A 39 9.55 3.25 -5.58
N ALA A 40 8.83 4.37 -5.70
CA ALA A 40 8.62 5.08 -6.96
C ALA A 40 8.82 6.57 -6.77
N SER A 41 9.63 7.19 -7.62
CA SER A 41 9.90 8.65 -7.59
C SER A 41 9.06 9.39 -8.63
N GLY A 42 8.84 10.69 -8.41
CA GLY A 42 8.10 11.52 -9.34
C GLY A 42 6.59 11.31 -9.28
N VAL A 43 6.06 10.87 -8.13
CA VAL A 43 4.65 10.50 -7.95
C VAL A 43 3.84 11.69 -7.46
N THR A 44 2.73 11.99 -8.13
CA THR A 44 1.76 13.04 -7.73
C THR A 44 0.45 12.47 -7.16
N GLY A 45 0.33 11.14 -7.08
CA GLY A 45 -0.90 10.41 -6.75
C GLY A 45 -1.42 9.60 -7.94
N GLY A 46 -2.40 8.72 -7.71
CA GLY A 46 -3.00 7.86 -8.73
C GLY A 46 -3.06 6.38 -8.34
N GLU A 47 -3.27 5.50 -9.32
CA GLU A 47 -3.25 4.05 -9.14
C GLU A 47 -1.95 3.45 -9.65
N TYR A 48 -1.35 2.57 -8.85
CA TYR A 48 -0.08 1.94 -9.17
C TYR A 48 -0.22 0.42 -9.07
N LEU A 49 0.16 -0.27 -10.14
CA LEU A 49 0.19 -1.72 -10.16
C LEU A 49 1.51 -2.21 -9.56
N VAL A 50 1.42 -2.97 -8.48
CA VAL A 50 2.58 -3.45 -7.72
C VAL A 50 2.51 -4.96 -7.51
N ASP A 51 3.66 -5.62 -7.51
CA ASP A 51 3.77 -7.04 -7.19
C ASP A 51 4.03 -7.20 -5.68
N LEU A 52 3.03 -7.70 -4.94
CA LEU A 52 3.11 -7.94 -3.50
C LEU A 52 2.87 -9.42 -3.16
N GLU A 53 3.49 -9.89 -2.09
CA GLU A 53 3.21 -11.20 -1.50
C GLU A 53 2.15 -11.06 -0.38
N PRO A 54 1.60 -12.17 0.15
CA PRO A 54 0.79 -12.08 1.36
C PRO A 54 1.59 -11.45 2.52
N GLY A 55 0.98 -10.52 3.24
CA GLY A 55 1.64 -9.79 4.32
C GLY A 55 0.89 -8.53 4.75
N ILE A 56 1.44 -7.87 5.77
CA ILE A 56 0.97 -6.57 6.26
C ILE A 56 1.88 -5.49 5.68
N TYR A 57 1.29 -4.39 5.22
CA TYR A 57 1.96 -3.34 4.51
C TYR A 57 1.56 -1.96 5.02
N GLN A 58 2.44 -1.00 4.83
CA GLN A 58 2.13 0.42 4.92
C GLN A 58 2.53 1.10 3.62
N LYS A 59 1.70 2.01 3.14
CA LYS A 59 2.00 2.86 1.98
C LYS A 59 2.12 4.31 2.42
N SER A 60 3.10 5.02 1.88
CA SER A 60 3.38 6.41 2.25
C SER A 60 3.82 7.25 1.06
N ILE A 61 3.53 8.55 1.11
CA ILE A 61 4.04 9.54 0.16
C ILE A 61 4.78 10.66 0.91
N SER A 62 5.91 11.09 0.38
CA SER A 62 6.70 12.22 0.91
C SER A 62 7.32 13.05 -0.21
N ALA A 63 7.84 14.23 0.13
CA ALA A 63 8.76 14.92 -0.77
C ALA A 63 10.02 14.07 -1.00
N MET A 64 10.66 14.21 -2.17
CA MET A 64 11.88 13.47 -2.47
C MET A 64 12.96 13.72 -1.42
N GLY A 65 13.51 12.65 -0.84
CA GLY A 65 14.53 12.71 0.20
C GLY A 65 14.02 13.13 1.60
N ALA A 66 12.73 13.38 1.76
CA ALA A 66 12.11 13.63 3.07
C ALA A 66 11.70 12.33 3.76
N GLN A 67 11.54 12.40 5.08
CA GLN A 67 10.97 11.30 5.84
C GLN A 67 9.55 10.99 5.31
N PRO A 68 9.17 9.70 5.18
CA PRO A 68 7.84 9.32 4.73
C PRO A 68 6.74 10.06 5.49
N GLY A 69 5.80 10.64 4.74
CA GLY A 69 4.67 11.38 5.28
C GLY A 69 3.53 10.43 5.68
N PHE A 70 2.29 10.89 5.49
CA PHE A 70 1.06 10.14 5.79
C PHE A 70 1.18 8.67 5.34
N ALA A 71 0.95 7.75 6.27
CA ALA A 71 1.01 6.31 6.01
C ALA A 71 -0.37 5.67 6.23
N SER A 72 -0.82 4.89 5.25
CA SER A 72 -2.01 4.04 5.38
C SER A 72 -1.58 2.58 5.42
N ALA A 73 -2.10 1.82 6.37
CA ALA A 73 -1.85 0.39 6.47
C ALA A 73 -2.82 -0.41 5.59
N PHE A 74 -2.39 -1.56 5.10
CA PHE A 74 -3.25 -2.53 4.42
C PHE A 74 -2.65 -3.93 4.51
N GLN A 75 -3.43 -4.95 4.22
CA GLN A 75 -3.01 -6.35 4.23
C GLN A 75 -3.34 -7.02 2.90
N ILE A 76 -2.42 -7.85 2.43
CA ILE A 76 -2.66 -8.81 1.36
C ILE A 76 -2.74 -10.19 2.00
N THR A 77 -3.85 -10.89 1.81
CA THR A 77 -4.04 -12.22 2.38
C THR A 77 -3.56 -13.33 1.42
N PRO A 78 -3.28 -14.54 1.92
CA PRO A 78 -2.91 -15.68 1.08
C PRO A 78 -3.97 -16.11 0.06
N ASP A 79 -5.24 -15.75 0.27
CA ASP A 79 -6.37 -16.04 -0.61
C ASP A 79 -6.72 -14.87 -1.56
N ASN A 80 -5.73 -14.03 -1.90
CA ASN A 80 -5.84 -12.91 -2.84
C ASN A 80 -6.89 -11.85 -2.44
N ARG A 81 -6.97 -11.52 -1.15
CA ARG A 81 -7.78 -10.39 -0.67
C ARG A 81 -6.92 -9.23 -0.26
N TYR A 82 -7.44 -8.03 -0.52
CA TYR A 82 -6.92 -6.77 -0.01
C TYR A 82 -7.79 -6.34 1.16
N ILE A 83 -7.18 -6.04 2.30
CA ILE A 83 -7.85 -5.47 3.46
C ILE A 83 -7.27 -4.07 3.68
N ASP A 84 -8.11 -3.05 3.61
CA ASP A 84 -7.67 -1.66 3.79
C ASP A 84 -7.54 -1.26 5.28
N GLU A 85 -7.13 -0.02 5.54
CA GLU A 85 -7.01 0.52 6.90
C GLU A 85 -8.36 0.62 7.64
N ALA A 86 -9.47 0.68 6.90
CA ALA A 86 -10.83 0.69 7.42
C ALA A 86 -11.39 -0.74 7.61
N SER A 87 -10.55 -1.78 7.46
CA SER A 87 -10.94 -3.19 7.51
C SER A 87 -11.96 -3.62 6.46
N GLN A 88 -12.10 -2.85 5.37
CA GLN A 88 -12.89 -3.25 4.21
C GLN A 88 -12.13 -4.31 3.41
N VAL A 89 -12.85 -5.33 2.96
CA VAL A 89 -12.28 -6.47 2.24
C VAL A 89 -12.64 -6.38 0.77
N PHE A 90 -11.62 -6.49 -0.07
CA PHE A 90 -11.73 -6.45 -1.52
C PHE A 90 -11.13 -7.71 -2.12
N ASN A 91 -11.73 -8.23 -3.18
CA ASN A 91 -11.09 -9.22 -4.03
C ASN A 91 -10.07 -8.51 -4.93
N ILE A 92 -8.93 -9.15 -5.16
CA ILE A 92 -7.94 -8.71 -6.13
C ILE A 92 -8.18 -9.49 -7.43
N ASP A 93 -8.62 -8.80 -8.48
CA ASP A 93 -8.86 -9.40 -9.80
C ASP A 93 -7.53 -9.71 -10.54
N GLU A 94 -7.59 -10.40 -11.67
CA GLU A 94 -6.42 -10.83 -12.45
C GLU A 94 -5.52 -9.65 -12.88
N ASP A 95 -6.12 -8.49 -13.17
CA ASP A 95 -5.41 -7.27 -13.54
C ASP A 95 -4.96 -6.42 -12.33
N GLY A 96 -5.18 -6.93 -11.11
CA GLY A 96 -4.89 -6.29 -9.84
C GLY A 96 -5.95 -5.30 -9.35
N THR A 97 -7.07 -5.14 -10.06
CA THR A 97 -8.17 -4.26 -9.63
C THR A 97 -8.79 -4.73 -8.32
N LEU A 98 -9.12 -3.78 -7.44
CA LEU A 98 -9.80 -4.04 -6.18
C LEU A 98 -11.32 -3.99 -6.39
N VAL A 99 -11.99 -5.12 -6.21
CA VAL A 99 -13.45 -5.24 -6.30
C VAL A 99 -14.01 -5.40 -4.90
N GLN A 100 -14.81 -4.42 -4.46
CA GLN A 100 -15.44 -4.49 -3.15
C GLN A 100 -16.39 -5.69 -3.10
N LEU A 101 -16.22 -6.54 -2.09
CA LEU A 101 -17.21 -7.56 -1.78
C LEU A 101 -18.43 -6.85 -1.22
N GLU A 102 -19.55 -6.86 -1.94
CA GLU A 102 -20.82 -6.39 -1.37
C GLU A 102 -21.09 -7.16 -0.08
N PRO A 103 -21.56 -6.49 0.99
CA PRO A 103 -22.06 -7.22 2.14
C PRO A 103 -23.18 -8.14 1.65
N GLN A 104 -23.01 -9.45 1.82
CA GLN A 104 -24.08 -10.39 1.46
C GLN A 104 -25.33 -10.04 2.28
N PRO A 105 -26.52 -9.98 1.64
CA PRO A 105 -27.76 -9.69 2.32
C PRO A 105 -28.16 -10.75 3.35
#